data_AF-A0A941J743-F1
#
_entry.id   AF-A0A941J743-F1
#
_cell.length_a   1.000
_cell.length_b   1.000
_cell.length_c   1.000
_cell.angle_alpha   90.00
_cell.angle_beta   90.00
_cell.angle_gamma   90.00
#
_symmetry.space_group_name_H-M   'P 1'
#
loop_
_entity.id
_entity.type
_entity.pdbx_description
1 polymer ?
#
loop_
_entity_poly.entity_id
_entity_poly.type
_entity_poly.pdbx_seq_one_letter_code
_entity_poly.pdbx_strand_id
1 'polypeptide(L)'
;MKKQIIDVGQGDSIFISLPFNRGNYLIDTGGQITFPIDTWAIKRKKFNTANDIIIPLLKSKGIHQLDKLILTHPDADHMGSAKELIDHFKVEIIIGGWSEEQYRDMDLVAVAKEKK
;
A
#
# COMPACT_ATOMS: atom_id res chain seq x y z
N MET A 1 -10.29 -12.77 14.74
CA MET A 1 -9.69 -11.63 14.02
C MET A 1 -8.18 -11.75 14.16
N LYS A 2 -7.43 -11.59 13.08
CA LYS A 2 -5.96 -11.61 13.07
C LYS A 2 -5.45 -10.22 12.74
N LYS A 3 -4.35 -9.81 13.39
CA LYS A 3 -3.65 -8.56 13.12
C LYS A 3 -2.18 -8.88 12.95
N GLN A 4 -1.52 -8.26 11.98
CA GLN A 4 -0.10 -8.43 11.73
C GLN A 4 0.51 -7.09 11.33
N ILE A 5 1.59 -6.72 12.01
CA ILE A 5 2.48 -5.65 11.55
C ILE A 5 3.42 -6.28 10.52
N ILE A 6 3.50 -5.67 9.34
CA ILE A 6 4.34 -6.13 8.24
C ILE A 6 5.63 -5.30 8.30
N ASP A 7 6.76 -5.98 8.33
CA ASP A 7 8.05 -5.31 8.15
C ASP A 7 8.17 -4.86 6.69
N VAL A 8 8.08 -3.55 6.50
CA VAL A 8 8.16 -2.87 5.20
C VAL A 8 9.44 -2.03 5.07
N GLY A 9 10.34 -2.11 6.06
CA GLY A 9 11.55 -1.31 6.15
C GLY A 9 11.31 0.11 6.64
N GLN A 10 10.66 0.96 5.84
CA GLN A 10 10.37 2.36 6.18
C GLN A 10 8.87 2.65 6.12
N GLY A 11 8.41 3.39 7.13
CA GLY A 11 7.00 3.67 7.42
C GLY A 11 6.24 2.47 7.99
N ASP A 12 4.91 2.53 7.92
CA ASP A 12 4.02 1.55 8.55
C ASP A 12 3.25 0.71 7.53
N SER A 13 2.95 -0.53 7.91
CA SER A 13 2.01 -1.39 7.18
C SER A 13 1.39 -2.41 8.12
N ILE A 14 0.09 -2.31 8.35
CA ILE A 14 -0.66 -3.17 9.28
C ILE A 14 -1.75 -3.91 8.52
N PHE A 15 -1.71 -5.23 8.57
CA PHE A 15 -2.73 -6.11 8.00
C PHE A 15 -3.72 -6.60 9.07
N ILE A 16 -5.01 -6.47 8.78
CA ILE A 16 -6.11 -6.94 9.62
C ILE A 16 -6.97 -7.90 8.80
N SER A 17 -7.21 -9.10 9.32
CA SER A 17 -8.11 -10.08 8.71
C SER A 17 -9.21 -10.49 9.69
N LEU A 18 -10.45 -10.38 9.23
CA LEU A 18 -11.64 -10.80 9.96
C LEU A 18 -11.81 -12.33 9.90
N PRO A 19 -12.50 -12.93 10.89
CA PRO A 19 -12.80 -14.36 10.85
C PRO A 19 -13.47 -14.77 9.54
N PHE A 20 -13.14 -15.97 9.05
CA PHE A 20 -13.73 -16.57 7.85
C PHE A 20 -13.57 -15.72 6.58
N ASN A 21 -12.47 -14.94 6.48
CA ASN A 21 -12.15 -14.11 5.32
C ASN A 21 -13.26 -13.08 4.97
N ARG A 22 -14.07 -12.67 5.97
CA ARG A 22 -15.16 -11.70 5.78
C ARG A 22 -14.69 -10.26 5.57
N GLY A 23 -13.39 -10.02 5.68
CA GLY A 23 -12.80 -8.70 5.54
C GLY A 23 -11.29 -8.75 5.72
N ASN A 24 -10.57 -8.16 4.77
CA ASN A 24 -9.12 -8.03 4.74
C ASN A 24 -8.79 -6.56 4.53
N TYR A 25 -8.18 -5.96 5.54
CA TYR A 25 -7.88 -4.53 5.56
C TYR A 25 -6.38 -4.34 5.67
N LEU A 26 -5.87 -3.35 4.96
CA LEU A 26 -4.51 -2.89 5.08
C LEU A 26 -4.51 -1.43 5.52
N ILE A 27 -3.70 -1.11 6.51
CA ILE A 27 -3.47 0.25 6.98
C ILE A 27 -2.03 0.60 6.62
N ASP A 28 -1.86 1.63 5.79
CA ASP A 28 -0.60 2.05 5.18
C ASP A 28 0.12 0.95 4.39
N THR A 29 1.11 1.35 3.59
CA THR A 29 1.79 0.46 2.64
C THR A 29 3.28 0.41 2.83
N GLY A 30 3.82 1.18 3.78
CA GLY A 30 5.21 1.57 3.77
C GLY A 30 5.58 2.34 2.50
N GLY A 31 6.88 2.50 2.29
CA GLY A 31 7.41 3.05 1.05
C GLY A 31 8.90 3.25 1.10
N GLN A 32 9.47 3.70 -0.02
CA GLN A 32 10.88 4.07 -0.08
C GLN A 32 11.02 5.51 -0.54
N ILE A 33 11.68 6.32 0.28
CA ILE A 33 12.17 7.63 -0.14
C ILE A 33 13.35 7.40 -1.07
N THR A 34 13.21 7.81 -2.33
CA THR A 34 14.28 7.69 -3.32
C THR A 34 15.14 8.95 -3.29
N PHE A 35 16.44 8.81 -3.06
CA PHE A 35 17.40 9.91 -3.17
C PHE A 35 18.14 9.85 -4.52
N PRO A 36 18.66 10.99 -5.02
CA PRO A 36 19.57 10.98 -6.16
C PRO A 36 20.77 10.08 -5.85
N ILE A 37 21.03 9.12 -6.74
CA ILE A 37 22.16 8.21 -6.66
C ILE A 37 22.91 8.22 -7.98
N ASP A 38 24.21 7.94 -7.93
CA ASP A 38 25.02 7.79 -9.12
C ASP A 38 24.49 6.67 -10.02
N THR A 39 24.70 6.81 -11.33
CA THR A 39 24.22 5.87 -12.34
C THR A 39 24.71 4.43 -12.11
N TRP A 40 25.94 4.27 -11.60
CA TRP A 40 26.50 2.96 -11.28
C TRP A 40 25.80 2.25 -10.11
N ALA A 41 25.13 3.01 -9.22
CA ALA A 41 24.42 2.49 -8.06
C ALA A 41 22.94 2.16 -8.35
N ILE A 42 22.44 2.48 -9.56
CA ILE A 42 21.06 2.19 -9.97
C ILE A 42 20.88 0.68 -10.11
N LYS A 43 20.01 0.11 -9.28
CA LYS A 43 19.64 -1.31 -9.36
C LYS A 43 18.80 -1.56 -10.61
N ARG A 44 19.03 -2.71 -11.27
CA ARG A 44 18.24 -3.17 -12.42
C ARG A 44 16.74 -3.32 -12.11
N LYS A 45 16.42 -3.81 -10.91
CA LYS A 45 15.05 -3.88 -10.39
C LYS A 45 14.93 -2.92 -9.22
N LYS A 46 14.04 -1.94 -9.35
CA LYS A 46 13.65 -1.07 -8.24
C LYS A 46 12.81 -1.89 -7.25
N PHE A 47 13.17 -1.81 -5.98
CA PHE A 47 12.39 -2.44 -4.93
C PHE A 47 11.05 -1.69 -4.78
N ASN A 48 9.96 -2.42 -4.59
CA ASN A 48 8.65 -1.87 -4.30
C ASN A 48 7.98 -2.68 -3.19
N THR A 49 7.57 -2.00 -2.13
CA THR A 49 7.05 -2.65 -0.91
C THR A 49 5.81 -3.50 -1.19
N ALA A 50 4.90 -3.03 -2.05
CA ALA A 50 3.71 -3.81 -2.41
C ALA A 50 4.05 -5.09 -3.17
N ASN A 51 4.86 -4.98 -4.22
CA ASN A 51 5.18 -6.11 -5.10
C ASN A 51 6.13 -7.12 -4.48
N ASP A 52 7.09 -6.64 -3.68
CA ASP A 52 8.17 -7.49 -3.15
C ASP A 52 7.86 -8.03 -1.74
N ILE A 53 6.98 -7.37 -0.96
CA ILE A 53 6.64 -7.80 0.42
C ILE A 53 5.14 -8.10 0.57
N ILE A 54 4.29 -7.09 0.39
CA ILE A 54 2.88 -7.16 0.84
C ILE A 54 2.09 -8.19 0.02
N ILE A 55 2.12 -8.10 -1.31
CA ILE A 55 1.37 -9.01 -2.20
C ILE A 55 1.82 -10.47 -2.01
N PRO A 56 3.12 -10.82 -2.01
CA PRO A 56 3.58 -12.17 -1.70
C PRO A 56 3.13 -12.66 -0.33
N LEU A 57 3.21 -11.81 0.70
CA LEU A 57 2.79 -12.15 2.06
C LEU A 57 1.29 -12.47 2.12
N LEU A 58 0.45 -11.63 1.53
CA LEU A 58 -1.00 -11.85 1.47
C LEU A 58 -1.34 -13.15 0.74
N LYS A 59 -0.71 -13.39 -0.42
CA LYS A 59 -0.89 -14.63 -1.19
C LYS A 59 -0.47 -15.87 -0.41
N SER A 60 0.64 -15.81 0.33
CA SER A 60 1.09 -16.92 1.19
C SER A 60 0.07 -17.31 2.27
N LYS A 61 -0.83 -16.38 2.63
CA LYS A 61 -1.90 -16.57 3.61
C LYS A 61 -3.24 -16.93 2.97
N GLY A 62 -3.29 -17.16 1.65
CA GLY A 62 -4.52 -17.42 0.90
C GLY A 62 -5.42 -16.18 0.74
N ILE A 63 -4.87 -14.98 0.92
CA ILE A 63 -5.60 -13.72 0.76
C ILE A 63 -5.43 -13.23 -0.68
N HIS A 64 -6.54 -13.24 -1.41
CA HIS A 64 -6.60 -12.85 -2.83
C HIS A 64 -7.35 -11.54 -3.07
N GLN A 65 -7.91 -10.94 -2.01
CA GLN A 65 -8.62 -9.67 -2.06
C GLN A 65 -8.28 -8.81 -0.86
N LEU A 66 -8.19 -7.50 -1.08
CA LEU A 66 -8.17 -6.48 -0.03
C LEU A 66 -9.47 -5.70 -0.14
N ASP A 67 -10.25 -5.68 0.94
CA ASP A 67 -11.53 -4.99 0.97
C ASP A 67 -11.34 -3.50 1.24
N LYS A 68 -10.38 -3.14 2.10
CA LYS A 68 -10.07 -1.75 2.46
C LYS A 68 -8.57 -1.48 2.50
N LEU A 69 -8.17 -0.36 1.93
CA LEU A 69 -6.85 0.25 2.07
C LEU A 69 -7.03 1.58 2.78
N ILE A 70 -6.52 1.68 3.99
CA ILE A 70 -6.64 2.86 4.85
C ILE A 70 -5.29 3.56 4.83
N LEU A 71 -5.22 4.78 4.33
CA LEU A 71 -3.99 5.57 4.28
C LEU A 71 -4.05 6.68 5.32
N THR A 72 -3.12 6.67 6.28
CA THR A 72 -3.16 7.55 7.44
C THR A 72 -2.79 8.99 7.11
N HIS A 73 -1.79 9.21 6.24
CA HIS A 73 -1.32 10.51 5.76
C HIS A 73 -0.61 10.35 4.39
N PRO A 74 -0.34 11.44 3.64
CA PRO A 74 0.11 11.35 2.25
C PRO A 74 1.63 11.17 2.06
N ASP A 75 2.39 10.96 3.13
CA ASP A 75 3.83 10.85 3.02
C ASP A 75 4.25 9.57 2.26
N ALA A 76 5.33 9.69 1.49
CA ALA A 76 5.78 8.65 0.56
C ALA A 76 6.19 7.35 1.27
N ASP A 77 6.57 7.40 2.54
CA ASP A 77 6.86 6.24 3.37
C ASP A 77 5.60 5.59 3.94
N HIS A 78 4.41 6.17 3.80
CA HIS A 78 3.14 5.54 4.22
C HIS A 78 2.27 5.10 3.04
N MET A 79 2.34 5.77 1.90
CA MET A 79 1.55 5.45 0.70
C MET A 79 2.38 5.13 -0.55
N GLY A 80 3.70 5.04 -0.43
CA GLY A 80 4.62 4.91 -1.56
C GLY A 80 4.48 3.62 -2.37
N SER A 81 3.61 2.69 -1.97
CA SER A 81 3.26 1.51 -2.75
C SER A 81 1.74 1.28 -2.85
N ALA A 82 0.93 2.28 -2.54
CA ALA A 82 -0.53 2.20 -2.62
C ALA A 82 -1.01 1.96 -4.04
N LYS A 83 -0.39 2.62 -5.03
CA LYS A 83 -0.77 2.49 -6.44
C LYS A 83 -0.67 1.03 -6.91
N GLU A 84 0.42 0.34 -6.61
CA GLU A 84 0.63 -1.04 -7.01
C GLU A 84 -0.39 -2.00 -6.35
N LEU A 85 -0.81 -1.72 -5.11
CA LEU A 85 -1.87 -2.49 -4.46
C LEU A 85 -3.23 -2.27 -5.10
N ILE A 86 -3.56 -1.03 -5.46
CA ILE A 86 -4.82 -0.68 -6.15
C ILE A 86 -4.84 -1.26 -7.58
N ASP A 87 -3.68 -1.35 -8.22
CA ASP A 87 -3.53 -2.00 -9.51
C ASP A 87 -3.72 -3.52 -9.41
N HIS A 88 -3.27 -4.14 -8.31
CA HIS A 88 -3.37 -5.59 -8.08
C HIS A 88 -4.72 -6.06 -7.51
N PHE A 89 -5.36 -5.26 -6.66
CA PHE A 89 -6.60 -5.60 -5.95
C PHE A 89 -7.70 -4.56 -6.21
N LYS A 90 -8.94 -5.02 -6.36
CA LYS A 90 -10.10 -4.11 -6.25
C LYS A 90 -10.34 -3.83 -4.77
N VAL A 91 -10.02 -2.61 -4.33
CA VAL A 91 -10.03 -2.22 -2.92
C VAL A 91 -10.72 -0.87 -2.72
N GLU A 92 -11.47 -0.73 -1.63
CA GLU A 92 -12.02 0.56 -1.20
C GLU A 92 -10.93 1.37 -0.48
N ILE A 93 -10.68 2.59 -0.94
CA ILE A 93 -9.66 3.46 -0.32
C ILE A 93 -10.33 4.37 0.70
N ILE A 94 -9.76 4.41 1.90
CA ILE A 94 -10.12 5.33 2.96
C ILE A 94 -8.90 6.19 3.27
N ILE A 95 -9.05 7.50 3.21
CA ILE A 95 -7.98 8.46 3.49
C ILE A 95 -8.26 9.15 4.82
N GLY A 96 -7.21 9.29 5.64
CA GLY A 96 -7.26 10.05 6.89
C GLY A 96 -7.59 11.52 6.61
N GLY A 97 -8.08 12.24 7.63
CA GLY A 97 -8.62 13.60 7.52
C GLY A 97 -7.62 14.71 7.16
N TRP A 98 -6.49 14.39 6.55
CA TRP A 98 -5.56 15.34 5.95
C TRP A 98 -6.16 15.90 4.65
N SER A 99 -5.70 17.07 4.21
CA SER A 99 -6.28 17.76 3.06
C SER A 99 -6.31 16.84 1.83
N GLU A 100 -7.51 16.56 1.28
CA GLU A 100 -7.70 15.78 0.05
C GLU A 100 -6.80 16.25 -1.11
N GLU A 101 -6.43 17.53 -1.10
CA GLU A 101 -5.53 18.17 -2.07
C GLU A 101 -4.16 17.48 -2.14
N GLN A 102 -3.58 17.08 -1.01
CA GLN A 102 -2.29 16.37 -0.96
C GLN A 102 -2.38 14.94 -1.53
N TYR A 103 -3.55 14.32 -1.50
CA TYR A 103 -3.78 13.01 -2.12
C TYR A 103 -4.07 13.11 -3.63
N ARG A 104 -4.51 14.29 -4.12
CA ARG A 104 -4.84 14.53 -5.53
C ARG A 104 -3.60 14.70 -6.40
N ASP A 105 -2.57 15.37 -5.89
CA ASP A 105 -1.33 15.62 -6.63
C ASP A 105 -0.54 14.35 -6.97
N MET A 106 -0.90 13.21 -6.37
CA MET A 106 -0.21 11.93 -6.51
C MET A 106 -1.03 10.89 -7.32
N ASP A 107 -2.06 11.32 -8.06
CA ASP A 107 -2.90 10.51 -8.97
C ASP A 107 -3.72 9.35 -8.33
N LEU A 108 -3.61 9.14 -7.02
CA LEU A 108 -4.29 8.03 -6.31
C LEU A 108 -5.82 8.18 -6.30
N VAL A 109 -6.33 9.40 -6.16
CA VAL A 109 -7.77 9.70 -6.12
C VAL A 109 -8.42 9.45 -7.49
N ALA A 110 -7.69 9.63 -8.60
CA ALA A 110 -8.18 9.35 -9.94
C ALA A 110 -8.32 7.84 -10.17
N VAL A 111 -7.27 7.06 -9.86
CA VAL A 111 -7.26 5.59 -10.01
C VAL A 111 -8.34 4.92 -9.15
N ALA A 112 -8.58 5.43 -7.94
CA ALA A 112 -9.62 4.91 -7.04
C ALA A 112 -11.05 5.18 -7.55
N LYS A 113 -11.27 6.30 -8.24
CA LYS A 113 -12.59 6.69 -8.77
C LYS A 113 -12.94 5.97 -10.06
N GLU A 114 -11.96 5.62 -10.90
CA GLU A 114 -12.18 4.90 -12.16
C GLU A 114 -12.58 3.44 -11.96
N LYS A 115 -12.23 2.80 -10.83
CA LYS A 115 -12.50 1.38 -10.57
C LYS A 115 -13.83 1.07 -9.86
N LYS A 116 -14.74 2.05 -9.73
CA LYS A 116 -16.08 1.82 -9.13
C LYS A 116 -16.90 0.85 -9.98
#